data_AF-A0A016W330-F1
#
_entry.id   AF-A0A016W330-F1
#
_cell.length_a   1.000
_cell.length_b   1.000
_cell.length_c   1.000
_cell.angle_alpha   90.00
_cell.angle_beta   90.00
_cell.angle_gamma   90.00
#
_symmetry.space_group_name_H-M   'P 1'
#
loop_
_entity.id
_entity.type
_entity.pdbx_description
1 polymer ?
#
loop_
_entity_poly.entity_id
_entity_poly.type
_entity_poly.pdbx_seq_one_letter_code
_entity_poly.pdbx_strand_id
1 'polypeptide(L)'
;MFGVVVVLSIPVVLLACSALPPGQEVRITFQVDGLLTIPVEFAYSIDQTNVLSKFPKFSKTSAEAVTNVQKYVKRALTLAIKEEARRAGIESQTSNIASQIKPTVYYNPLNCSAAADKPTQPTQGVPGNSCVVKTDIITNVAYDATTPMEIPVQFQQFVVGLSVSNYIIGGWSRDMWELTLIKVQKQLKSGTYGTSFRTASLSLV
;
A
#
# COMPACT_ATOMS: atom_id res chain seq x y z
N MET A 1 11.97 -52.08 44.80
CA MET A 1 11.99 -50.60 44.88
C MET A 1 11.89 -50.07 43.46
N PHE A 2 10.71 -49.60 43.05
CA PHE A 2 10.50 -49.03 41.71
C PHE A 2 10.57 -47.51 41.83
N GLY A 3 11.59 -46.90 41.20
CA GLY A 3 11.74 -45.45 41.14
C GLY A 3 10.78 -44.86 40.12
N VAL A 4 9.90 -43.98 40.57
CA VAL A 4 9.01 -43.19 39.71
C VAL A 4 9.84 -42.07 39.09
N VAL A 5 10.06 -42.13 37.77
CA VAL A 5 10.60 -41.02 37.00
C VAL A 5 9.47 -40.02 36.77
N VAL A 6 9.49 -38.92 37.53
CA VAL A 6 8.59 -37.79 37.32
C VAL A 6 9.11 -37.01 36.13
N VAL A 7 8.49 -37.21 34.97
CA VAL A 7 8.68 -36.34 33.81
C VAL A 7 8.00 -35.02 34.13
N LEU A 8 8.80 -34.02 34.55
CA LEU A 8 8.37 -32.63 34.61
C LEU A 8 8.00 -32.19 33.18
N SER A 9 6.71 -32.28 32.87
CA SER A 9 6.11 -31.63 31.71
C SER A 9 6.25 -30.13 31.93
N ILE A 10 7.27 -29.55 31.30
CA ILE A 10 7.40 -28.10 31.20
C ILE A 10 6.12 -27.62 30.48
N PRO A 11 5.25 -26.82 31.12
CA PRO A 11 4.08 -26.31 30.44
C PRO A 11 4.58 -25.42 29.29
N VAL A 12 4.14 -25.73 28.08
CA VAL A 12 4.30 -24.91 26.87
C VAL A 12 3.40 -23.67 27.00
N VAL A 13 3.63 -22.89 28.05
CA VAL A 13 2.91 -21.65 28.35
C VAL A 13 3.99 -20.65 28.68
N LEU A 14 4.38 -19.86 27.67
CA LEU A 14 5.15 -18.59 27.69
C LEU A 14 6.08 -18.48 26.47
N LEU A 15 5.52 -18.46 25.25
CA LEU A 15 6.25 -18.05 24.04
C LEU A 15 5.55 -16.91 23.27
N ALA A 16 4.60 -16.21 23.90
CA ALA A 16 3.98 -15.03 23.29
C ALA A 16 4.88 -13.77 23.31
N CYS A 17 6.07 -13.83 23.92
CA CYS A 17 7.00 -12.70 24.04
C CYS A 17 8.45 -13.03 23.64
N SER A 18 8.72 -14.18 23.01
CA SER A 18 10.08 -14.45 22.51
C SER A 18 10.32 -13.61 21.25
N ALA A 19 11.29 -12.71 21.31
CA ALA A 19 11.84 -12.07 20.12
C ALA A 19 12.16 -13.15 19.07
N LEU A 20 11.72 -12.95 17.83
CA LEU A 20 11.93 -13.94 16.78
C LEU A 20 13.41 -14.31 16.67
N PRO A 21 13.74 -15.61 16.54
CA PRO A 21 15.09 -16.05 16.21
C PRO A 21 15.63 -15.27 14.99
N PRO A 22 16.91 -14.88 15.01
CA PRO A 22 17.54 -14.25 13.85
C PRO A 22 17.33 -15.10 12.59
N GLY A 23 16.73 -14.50 11.55
CA GLY A 23 16.44 -15.16 10.27
C GLY A 23 14.99 -15.59 10.06
N GLN A 24 14.10 -15.47 11.06
CA GLN A 24 12.67 -15.72 10.88
C GLN A 24 11.94 -14.46 10.37
N GLU A 25 11.27 -14.58 9.22
CA GLU A 25 10.52 -13.50 8.59
C GLU A 25 9.11 -13.41 9.17
N VAL A 26 8.71 -12.22 9.62
CA VAL A 26 7.33 -11.93 10.02
C VAL A 26 6.59 -11.33 8.84
N ARG A 27 5.35 -11.79 8.65
CA ARG A 27 4.44 -11.24 7.67
C ARG A 27 3.36 -10.42 8.36
N ILE A 28 3.28 -9.14 8.00
CA ILE A 28 2.22 -8.23 8.44
C ILE A 28 1.44 -7.84 7.21
N THR A 29 0.13 -8.00 7.25
CA THR A 29 -0.74 -7.62 6.14
C THR A 29 -1.63 -6.47 6.58
N PHE A 30 -1.74 -5.44 5.76
CA PHE A 30 -2.71 -4.37 5.96
C PHE A 30 -3.38 -4.00 4.64
N GLN A 31 -4.60 -3.51 4.74
CA GLN A 31 -5.39 -3.04 3.62
C GLN A 31 -5.45 -1.52 3.62
N VAL A 32 -5.49 -0.96 2.42
CA VAL A 32 -5.79 0.45 2.17
C VAL A 32 -7.09 0.51 1.39
N ASP A 33 -8.06 1.20 1.95
CA ASP A 33 -9.40 1.37 1.37
C ASP A 33 -9.78 2.83 1.27
N GLY A 34 -10.75 3.15 0.42
CA GLY A 34 -11.34 4.49 0.34
C GLY A 34 -10.51 5.50 -0.47
N LEU A 35 -9.73 5.03 -1.45
CA LEU A 35 -9.12 5.92 -2.46
C LEU A 35 -10.19 6.40 -3.46
N LEU A 36 -10.98 7.40 -3.05
CA LEU A 36 -12.05 7.96 -3.89
C LEU A 36 -11.53 8.69 -5.13
N THR A 37 -10.24 9.08 -5.12
CA THR A 37 -9.54 9.61 -6.28
C THR A 37 -8.21 8.88 -6.45
N ILE A 38 -7.77 8.67 -7.69
CA ILE A 38 -6.58 7.86 -8.00
C ILE A 38 -5.56 8.74 -8.72
N PRO A 39 -4.32 8.89 -8.21
CA PRO A 39 -3.24 9.54 -8.98
C PRO A 39 -3.03 8.84 -10.32
N VAL A 40 -2.79 9.59 -11.41
CA VAL A 40 -2.62 8.98 -12.74
C VAL A 40 -1.48 7.97 -12.79
N GLU A 41 -0.43 8.15 -11.98
CA GLU A 41 0.70 7.22 -11.84
C GLU A 41 0.29 5.86 -11.24
N PHE A 42 -0.88 5.78 -10.57
CA PHE A 42 -1.45 4.55 -10.00
C PHE A 42 -2.49 3.92 -10.93
N ALA A 43 -2.75 4.53 -12.08
CA ALA A 43 -3.51 3.94 -13.16
C ALA A 43 -2.57 3.65 -14.33
N TYR A 44 -3.10 2.95 -15.34
CA TYR A 44 -2.34 2.69 -16.55
C TYR A 44 -3.17 2.92 -17.80
N SER A 45 -2.47 3.14 -18.92
CA SER A 45 -3.06 3.17 -20.24
C SER A 45 -2.13 2.52 -21.26
N ILE A 46 -2.73 1.79 -22.20
CA ILE A 46 -2.02 1.24 -23.36
C ILE A 46 -2.15 2.13 -24.60
N ASP A 47 -3.01 3.17 -24.56
CA ASP A 47 -3.19 4.12 -25.66
C ASP A 47 -2.06 5.17 -25.64
N GLN A 48 -1.01 4.89 -26.42
CA GLN A 48 0.13 5.80 -26.56
C GLN A 48 -0.22 7.10 -27.28
N THR A 49 -1.24 7.08 -28.14
CA THR A 49 -1.53 8.16 -29.08
C THR A 49 -2.39 9.23 -28.46
N ASN A 50 -3.44 8.85 -27.72
CA ASN A 50 -4.43 9.81 -27.20
C ASN A 50 -4.30 10.06 -25.70
N VAL A 51 -4.01 9.01 -24.91
CA VAL A 51 -3.93 9.13 -23.45
C VAL A 51 -2.53 9.53 -23.03
N LEU A 52 -1.51 8.73 -23.37
CA LEU A 52 -0.15 8.98 -22.89
C LEU A 52 0.51 10.23 -23.50
N SER A 53 0.03 10.70 -24.66
CA SER A 53 0.49 11.97 -25.25
C SER A 53 -0.02 13.19 -24.47
N LYS A 54 -1.25 13.14 -23.94
CA LYS A 54 -1.89 14.24 -23.19
C LYS A 54 -1.62 14.15 -21.69
N PHE A 55 -1.54 12.94 -21.16
CA PHE A 55 -1.36 12.63 -19.74
C PHE A 55 -0.15 11.70 -19.58
N PRO A 56 1.08 12.21 -19.74
CA PRO A 56 2.29 11.38 -19.82
C PRO A 56 2.68 10.70 -18.49
N LYS A 57 2.02 11.06 -17.39
CA LYS A 57 2.27 10.47 -16.06
C LYS A 57 1.51 9.17 -15.81
N PHE A 58 0.56 8.78 -16.67
CA PHE A 58 -0.02 7.45 -16.60
C PHE A 58 1.08 6.39 -16.72
N SER A 59 0.94 5.32 -15.95
CA SER A 59 1.79 4.16 -16.15
C SER A 59 1.48 3.53 -17.51
N LYS A 60 2.50 2.98 -18.17
CA LYS A 60 2.33 2.30 -19.47
C LYS A 60 1.76 0.89 -19.30
N THR A 61 1.91 0.32 -18.12
CA THR A 61 1.46 -1.02 -17.79
C THR A 61 0.86 -1.09 -16.39
N SER A 62 0.01 -2.09 -16.15
CA SER A 62 -0.50 -2.40 -14.82
C SER A 62 0.64 -2.67 -13.81
N ALA A 63 1.69 -3.40 -14.21
CA ALA A 63 2.84 -3.70 -13.34
C ALA A 63 3.62 -2.43 -12.92
N GLU A 64 3.75 -1.45 -13.81
CA GLU A 64 4.36 -0.17 -13.50
C GLU A 64 3.50 0.63 -12.50
N ALA A 65 2.18 0.63 -12.65
CA ALA A 65 1.27 1.27 -11.69
C ALA A 65 1.39 0.65 -10.29
N VAL A 66 1.40 -0.69 -10.20
CA VAL A 66 1.64 -1.40 -8.93
C VAL A 66 2.99 -1.03 -8.33
N THR A 67 4.04 -0.94 -9.15
CA THR A 67 5.38 -0.53 -8.71
C THR A 67 5.38 0.89 -8.15
N ASN A 68 4.64 1.81 -8.76
CA ASN A 68 4.52 3.19 -8.28
C ASN A 68 3.81 3.26 -6.91
N VAL A 69 2.72 2.50 -6.72
CA VAL A 69 2.06 2.36 -5.42
C VAL A 69 3.03 1.78 -4.39
N GLN A 70 3.73 0.70 -4.72
CA GLN A 70 4.69 0.06 -3.83
C GLN A 70 5.83 0.99 -3.41
N LYS A 71 6.37 1.79 -4.32
CA LYS A 71 7.38 2.81 -4.01
C LYS A 71 6.83 3.86 -3.04
N TYR A 72 5.61 4.33 -3.27
CA TYR A 72 4.96 5.33 -2.42
C TYR A 72 4.70 4.79 -1.01
N VAL A 73 4.13 3.59 -0.91
CA VAL A 73 3.91 2.88 0.35
C VAL A 73 5.22 2.62 1.09
N LYS A 74 6.27 2.14 0.41
CA LYS A 74 7.59 1.91 1.00
C LYS A 74 8.17 3.18 1.61
N ARG A 75 8.04 4.31 0.91
CA ARG A 75 8.48 5.61 1.41
C ARG A 75 7.73 5.99 2.69
N ALA A 76 6.41 5.87 2.69
CA ALA A 76 5.58 6.19 3.87
C ALA A 76 5.90 5.28 5.07
N LEU A 77 6.07 3.97 4.84
CA LEU A 77 6.52 3.02 5.85
C LEU A 77 7.87 3.41 6.44
N THR A 78 8.85 3.70 5.58
CA THR A 78 10.20 4.10 6.01
C THR A 78 10.15 5.35 6.90
N LEU A 79 9.33 6.34 6.55
CA LEU A 79 9.17 7.55 7.35
C LEU A 79 8.47 7.29 8.69
N ALA A 80 7.42 6.48 8.70
CA ALA A 80 6.71 6.10 9.93
C ALA A 80 7.64 5.35 10.90
N ILE A 81 8.44 4.42 10.38
CA ILE A 81 9.41 3.64 11.17
C ILE A 81 10.53 4.52 11.70
N LYS A 82 11.03 5.48 10.90
CA LYS A 82 11.98 6.48 11.38
C LYS A 82 11.43 7.29 12.55
N GLU A 83 10.15 7.68 12.48
CA GLU A 83 9.51 8.37 13.59
C GLU A 83 9.42 7.49 14.84
N GLU A 84 9.10 6.21 14.71
CA GLU A 84 9.07 5.28 15.85
C GLU A 84 10.46 5.02 16.44
N ALA A 85 11.44 4.75 15.60
CA ALA A 85 12.80 4.51 16.04
C ALA A 85 13.39 5.71 16.79
N ARG A 86 13.10 6.95 16.34
CA ARG A 86 13.48 8.17 17.04
C ARG A 86 12.82 8.26 18.42
N ARG A 87 11.53 7.91 18.54
CA ARG A 87 10.83 7.87 19.85
C ARG A 87 11.40 6.81 20.78
N ALA A 88 11.83 5.69 20.24
CA ALA A 88 12.43 4.58 20.99
C ALA A 88 13.94 4.75 21.25
N GLY A 89 14.56 5.85 20.83
CA GLY A 89 15.99 6.10 21.04
C GLY A 89 16.94 5.23 20.20
N ILE A 90 16.44 4.58 19.15
CA ILE A 90 17.18 3.67 18.26
C ILE A 90 17.33 4.25 16.84
N GLU A 91 17.38 5.57 16.71
CA GLU A 91 17.41 6.27 15.41
C GLU A 91 18.58 5.81 14.51
N SER A 92 19.72 5.49 15.10
CA SER A 92 20.91 4.98 14.39
C SER A 92 20.66 3.66 13.64
N GLN A 93 19.62 2.90 14.00
CA GLN A 93 19.28 1.62 13.39
C GLN A 93 18.27 1.76 12.25
N THR A 94 17.68 2.94 12.03
CA THR A 94 16.57 3.15 11.08
C THR A 94 16.88 2.72 9.65
N SER A 95 18.07 3.04 9.14
CA SER A 95 18.47 2.66 7.79
C SER A 95 18.58 1.14 7.62
N ASN A 96 19.08 0.45 8.65
CA ASN A 96 19.17 -1.01 8.68
C ASN A 96 17.80 -1.67 8.83
N ILE A 97 16.92 -1.08 9.63
CA ILE A 97 15.55 -1.56 9.81
C ILE A 97 14.75 -1.40 8.51
N ALA A 98 14.84 -0.24 7.86
CA ALA A 98 14.08 0.04 6.63
C ALA A 98 14.51 -0.83 5.44
N SER A 99 15.78 -1.23 5.36
CA SER A 99 16.26 -2.14 4.32
C SER A 99 15.75 -3.58 4.51
N GLN A 100 15.36 -3.92 5.74
CA GLN A 100 14.84 -5.23 6.15
C GLN A 100 13.31 -5.33 6.08
N ILE A 101 12.65 -4.33 5.48
CA ILE A 101 11.20 -4.29 5.28
C ILE A 101 10.91 -4.23 3.78
N LYS A 102 10.21 -5.27 3.31
CA LYS A 102 9.87 -5.45 1.91
C LYS A 102 8.34 -5.44 1.76
N PRO A 103 7.75 -4.30 1.37
CA PRO A 103 6.34 -4.28 1.03
C PRO A 103 6.13 -4.88 -0.36
N THR A 104 5.13 -5.74 -0.46
CA THR A 104 4.56 -6.27 -1.70
C THR A 104 3.13 -5.73 -1.80
N VAL A 105 2.81 -5.05 -2.89
CA VAL A 105 1.48 -4.47 -3.10
C VAL A 105 0.65 -5.36 -4.04
N TYR A 106 -0.55 -5.72 -3.58
CA TYR A 106 -1.59 -6.37 -4.37
C TYR A 106 -2.66 -5.33 -4.67
N TYR A 107 -2.62 -4.80 -5.88
CA TYR A 107 -3.47 -3.72 -6.34
C TYR A 107 -4.01 -4.07 -7.72
N ASN A 108 -5.26 -3.68 -7.99
CA ASN A 108 -5.88 -3.78 -9.30
C ASN A 108 -5.91 -2.38 -9.93
N PRO A 109 -4.93 -2.01 -10.77
CA PRO A 109 -4.86 -0.67 -11.31
C PRO A 109 -5.98 -0.40 -12.31
N LEU A 110 -6.53 0.82 -12.28
CA LEU A 110 -7.52 1.25 -13.26
C LEU A 110 -6.87 1.37 -14.66
N ASN A 111 -7.45 0.68 -15.64
CA ASN A 111 -7.09 0.83 -17.05
C ASN A 111 -7.90 1.98 -17.68
N CYS A 112 -7.22 2.99 -18.20
CA CYS A 112 -7.82 4.12 -18.88
C CYS A 112 -7.61 4.02 -20.39
N SER A 113 -8.66 3.66 -21.14
CA SER A 113 -8.66 3.64 -22.62
C SER A 113 -8.84 5.03 -23.22
N ALA A 114 -9.43 5.95 -22.46
CA ALA A 114 -9.53 7.37 -22.78
C ALA A 114 -9.28 8.19 -21.50
N ALA A 115 -8.81 9.43 -21.65
CA ALA A 115 -8.63 10.35 -20.55
C ALA A 115 -8.90 11.80 -21.01
N ALA A 116 -9.62 12.57 -20.19
CA ALA A 116 -9.91 13.98 -20.43
C ALA A 116 -10.27 14.69 -19.12
N ASP A 117 -10.31 16.02 -19.13
CA ASP A 117 -10.76 16.85 -17.99
C ASP A 117 -12.28 16.80 -17.75
N LYS A 118 -13.02 16.31 -18.74
CA LYS A 118 -14.46 16.12 -18.75
C LYS A 118 -14.81 14.68 -19.16
N PRO A 119 -16.04 14.21 -18.87
CA PRO A 119 -16.51 12.91 -19.36
C PRO A 119 -16.34 12.81 -20.88
N THR A 120 -15.85 11.67 -21.34
CA THR A 120 -15.72 11.35 -22.76
C THR A 120 -16.05 9.87 -22.95
N GLN A 121 -16.46 9.48 -24.15
CA GLN A 121 -16.64 8.06 -24.46
C GLN A 121 -15.30 7.31 -24.38
N PRO A 122 -15.31 6.05 -23.92
CA PRO A 122 -14.16 5.16 -24.05
C PRO A 122 -13.74 5.01 -25.51
N THR A 123 -12.44 4.85 -25.76
CA THR A 123 -11.92 4.63 -27.12
C THR A 123 -12.43 3.28 -27.65
N GLN A 124 -13.17 3.30 -28.76
CA GLN A 124 -13.70 2.08 -29.38
C GLN A 124 -12.57 1.10 -29.73
N GLY A 125 -12.77 -0.18 -29.42
CA GLY A 125 -11.79 -1.23 -29.69
C GLY A 125 -10.58 -1.25 -28.75
N VAL A 126 -10.48 -0.33 -27.79
CA VAL A 126 -9.41 -0.32 -26.77
C VAL A 126 -9.99 -0.74 -25.42
N PRO A 127 -9.46 -1.79 -24.77
CA PRO A 127 -9.93 -2.19 -23.45
C PRO A 127 -9.61 -1.11 -22.41
N GLY A 128 -10.58 -0.79 -21.55
CA GLY A 128 -10.42 0.16 -20.45
C GLY A 128 -11.63 1.08 -20.29
N ASN A 129 -11.56 1.92 -19.26
CA ASN A 129 -12.57 2.93 -18.95
C ASN A 129 -12.16 4.29 -19.52
N SER A 130 -13.12 5.19 -19.67
CA SER A 130 -12.80 6.60 -19.84
C SER A 130 -12.57 7.24 -18.47
N CYS A 131 -11.42 7.87 -18.28
CA CYS A 131 -10.99 8.44 -17.00
C CYS A 131 -11.11 9.97 -17.03
N VAL A 132 -11.82 10.53 -16.05
CA VAL A 132 -11.93 11.98 -15.88
C VAL A 132 -10.77 12.44 -14.98
N VAL A 133 -9.84 13.21 -15.55
CA VAL A 133 -8.57 13.60 -14.93
C VAL A 133 -8.56 15.10 -14.64
N LYS A 134 -8.34 15.46 -13.38
CA LYS A 134 -8.11 16.85 -12.94
C LYS A 134 -6.78 16.93 -12.24
N THR A 135 -5.86 17.73 -12.78
CA THR A 135 -4.53 17.97 -12.18
C THR A 135 -3.81 16.66 -11.82
N ASP A 136 -3.65 15.77 -12.80
CA ASP A 136 -3.00 14.45 -12.63
C ASP A 136 -3.68 13.50 -11.62
N ILE A 137 -4.94 13.74 -11.30
CA ILE A 137 -5.75 12.89 -10.43
C ILE A 137 -7.02 12.48 -11.17
N ILE A 138 -7.28 11.18 -11.22
CA ILE A 138 -8.54 10.62 -11.71
C ILE A 138 -9.58 10.82 -10.62
N THR A 139 -10.64 11.55 -10.94
CA THR A 139 -11.75 11.81 -10.00
C THR A 139 -12.95 10.91 -10.26
N ASN A 140 -13.14 10.50 -11.52
CA ASN A 140 -14.30 9.74 -11.97
C ASN A 140 -13.95 8.83 -13.14
N VAL A 141 -14.80 7.86 -13.40
CA VAL A 141 -14.85 7.16 -14.70
C VAL A 141 -16.06 7.63 -15.50
N ALA A 142 -16.06 7.42 -16.81
CA ALA A 142 -17.19 7.70 -17.67
C ALA A 142 -17.41 6.55 -18.66
N TYR A 143 -18.67 6.30 -19.00
CA TYR A 143 -19.08 5.35 -20.04
C TYR A 143 -19.71 6.07 -21.24
N ASP A 144 -20.02 7.36 -21.09
CA ASP A 144 -20.51 8.25 -22.12
C ASP A 144 -19.86 9.64 -22.01
N ALA A 145 -20.17 10.56 -22.91
CA ALA A 145 -19.56 11.89 -22.98
C ALA A 145 -20.18 12.92 -22.01
N THR A 146 -21.14 12.53 -21.18
CA THR A 146 -21.94 13.46 -20.37
C THR A 146 -21.98 13.10 -18.89
N THR A 147 -21.85 11.82 -18.55
CA THR A 147 -22.15 11.29 -17.21
C THR A 147 -20.88 10.76 -16.56
N PRO A 148 -20.26 11.54 -15.63
CA PRO A 148 -19.23 10.99 -14.76
C PRO A 148 -19.88 10.04 -13.75
N MET A 149 -19.21 8.93 -13.47
CA MET A 149 -19.55 7.99 -12.42
C MET A 149 -18.42 7.89 -11.40
N GLU A 150 -18.75 7.44 -10.19
CA GLU A 150 -17.74 7.15 -9.19
C GLU A 150 -16.79 6.06 -9.67
N ILE A 151 -15.54 6.12 -9.22
CA ILE A 151 -14.56 5.08 -9.50
C ILE A 151 -15.08 3.77 -8.89
N PRO A 152 -15.14 2.64 -9.61
CA PRO A 152 -15.61 1.39 -9.01
C PRO A 152 -14.75 0.94 -7.82
N VAL A 153 -15.39 0.42 -6.77
CA VAL A 153 -14.77 0.08 -5.47
C VAL A 153 -13.54 -0.82 -5.62
N GLN A 154 -13.53 -1.74 -6.57
CA GLN A 154 -12.40 -2.64 -6.82
C GLN A 154 -11.09 -1.94 -7.23
N PHE A 155 -11.16 -0.67 -7.66
CA PHE A 155 -9.99 0.15 -7.98
C PHE A 155 -9.61 1.11 -6.84
N GLN A 156 -10.46 1.25 -5.82
CA GLN A 156 -10.27 2.17 -4.69
C GLN A 156 -9.51 1.54 -3.51
N GLN A 157 -9.02 0.30 -3.67
CA GLN A 157 -8.42 -0.48 -2.60
C GLN A 157 -7.16 -1.23 -3.06
N PHE A 158 -6.25 -1.47 -2.13
CA PHE A 158 -5.12 -2.37 -2.31
C PHE A 158 -4.69 -3.00 -0.99
N VAL A 159 -4.05 -4.16 -1.10
CA VAL A 159 -3.49 -4.89 0.05
C VAL A 159 -1.97 -4.78 0.02
N VAL A 160 -1.37 -4.62 1.19
CA VAL A 160 0.08 -4.58 1.37
C VAL A 160 0.49 -5.74 2.27
N GLY A 161 1.29 -6.65 1.73
CA GLY A 161 2.01 -7.64 2.51
C GLY A 161 3.40 -7.13 2.85
N LEU A 162 3.75 -7.05 4.13
CA LEU A 162 5.07 -6.69 4.61
C LEU A 162 5.83 -7.93 5.03
N SER A 163 6.95 -8.18 4.37
CA SER A 163 7.96 -9.11 4.85
C SER A 163 8.96 -8.34 5.72
N VAL A 164 9.07 -8.72 6.99
CA VAL A 164 9.96 -8.10 7.97
C VAL A 164 10.94 -9.12 8.51
N SER A 165 12.22 -8.94 8.22
CA SER A 165 13.30 -9.80 8.73
C SER A 165 14.04 -9.19 9.93
N ASN A 166 13.68 -7.97 10.34
CA ASN A 166 14.28 -7.29 11.47
C ASN A 166 13.65 -7.77 12.78
N TYR A 167 14.46 -8.27 13.73
CA TYR A 167 13.92 -8.82 14.97
C TYR A 167 13.22 -7.78 15.87
N ILE A 168 13.61 -6.49 15.79
CA ILE A 168 13.01 -5.43 16.62
C ILE A 168 11.59 -5.16 16.14
N ILE A 169 11.41 -4.91 14.84
CA ILE A 169 10.10 -4.61 14.25
C ILE A 169 9.26 -5.88 14.08
N GLY A 170 9.89 -7.01 13.78
CA GLY A 170 9.21 -8.31 13.72
C GLY A 170 8.60 -8.70 15.07
N GLY A 171 9.20 -8.28 16.19
CA GLY A 171 8.67 -8.52 17.53
C GLY A 171 7.58 -7.54 18.00
N TRP A 172 7.16 -6.58 17.17
CA TRP A 172 6.11 -5.64 17.56
C TRP A 172 4.77 -6.35 17.71
N SER A 173 4.05 -6.00 18.79
CA SER A 173 2.68 -6.45 19.01
C SER A 173 1.74 -5.92 17.93
N ARG A 174 0.54 -6.50 17.85
CA ARG A 174 -0.52 -5.99 16.97
C ARG A 174 -0.79 -4.49 17.24
N ASP A 175 -0.94 -4.09 18.50
CA ASP A 175 -1.20 -2.70 18.89
C ASP A 175 -0.08 -1.76 18.41
N MET A 176 1.18 -2.18 18.48
CA MET A 176 2.31 -1.41 17.96
C MET A 176 2.25 -1.26 16.43
N TRP A 177 1.81 -2.30 15.72
CA TRP A 177 1.56 -2.21 14.28
C TRP A 177 0.39 -1.31 13.95
N GLU A 178 -0.70 -1.34 14.72
CA GLU A 178 -1.85 -0.44 14.53
C GLU A 178 -1.44 1.03 14.72
N LEU A 179 -0.68 1.34 15.80
CA LEU A 179 -0.11 2.67 16.02
C LEU A 179 0.82 3.09 14.87
N THR A 180 1.64 2.17 14.38
CA THR A 180 2.53 2.42 13.24
C THR A 180 1.72 2.70 11.97
N LEU A 181 0.63 1.96 11.71
CA LEU A 181 -0.22 2.19 10.54
C LEU A 181 -0.90 3.56 10.57
N ILE A 182 -1.28 4.07 11.75
CA ILE A 182 -1.77 5.45 11.89
C ILE A 182 -0.70 6.45 11.41
N LYS A 183 0.57 6.20 11.73
CA LYS A 183 1.69 7.02 11.24
C LYS A 183 1.92 6.83 9.74
N VAL A 184 1.86 5.61 9.22
CA VAL A 184 1.95 5.35 7.77
C VAL A 184 0.85 6.12 7.04
N GLN A 185 -0.39 6.05 7.52
CA GLN A 185 -1.52 6.77 6.97
C GLN A 185 -1.27 8.28 6.98
N LYS A 186 -0.75 8.83 8.09
CA LYS A 186 -0.36 10.24 8.17
C LYS A 186 0.68 10.59 7.10
N GLN A 187 1.71 9.76 6.91
CA GLN A 187 2.76 9.97 5.92
C GLN A 187 2.22 9.89 4.47
N LEU A 188 1.30 8.97 4.19
CA LEU A 188 0.62 8.86 2.90
C LEU A 188 -0.22 10.12 2.60
N LYS A 189 -0.93 10.65 3.61
CA LYS A 189 -1.76 11.87 3.50
C LYS A 189 -0.93 13.15 3.36
N SER A 190 0.31 13.18 3.83
CA SER A 190 1.22 14.33 3.70
C SER A 190 2.14 14.27 2.48
N GLY A 191 2.20 13.14 1.78
CA GLY A 191 3.09 12.97 0.62
C GLY A 191 2.54 13.58 -0.67
N THR A 192 3.25 13.33 -1.78
CA THR A 192 2.94 13.87 -3.11
C THR A 192 1.50 13.59 -3.56
N TYR A 193 0.95 12.42 -3.21
CA TYR A 193 -0.41 12.01 -3.56
C TYR A 193 -1.40 12.22 -2.40
N GLY A 194 -1.05 13.06 -1.43
CA GLY A 194 -1.76 13.20 -0.16
C GLY A 194 -3.24 13.52 -0.28
N THR A 195 -3.63 14.28 -1.33
CA THR A 195 -5.03 14.59 -1.65
C THR A 195 -5.86 13.32 -1.87
N SER A 196 -5.35 12.38 -2.68
CA SER A 196 -6.01 11.10 -2.94
C SER A 196 -6.11 10.21 -1.71
N PHE A 197 -5.13 10.30 -0.81
CA PHE A 197 -5.13 9.52 0.42
C PHE A 197 -5.96 10.14 1.55
N ARG A 198 -6.54 11.35 1.42
CA ARG A 198 -7.27 12.01 2.53
C ARG A 198 -8.42 11.16 3.07
N THR A 199 -9.17 10.56 2.16
CA THR A 199 -10.32 9.69 2.46
C THR A 199 -9.91 8.25 2.74
N ALA A 200 -8.66 7.88 2.45
CA ALA A 200 -8.20 6.53 2.63
C ALA A 200 -7.98 6.18 4.11
N SER A 201 -8.29 4.93 4.44
CA SER A 201 -8.08 4.30 5.74
C SER A 201 -7.17 3.08 5.62
N LEU A 202 -6.32 2.88 6.63
CA LEU A 202 -5.44 1.73 6.75
C LEU A 202 -5.91 0.84 7.91
N SER A 203 -5.98 -0.47 7.67
CA SER A 203 -6.33 -1.46 8.71
C SER A 203 -5.50 -2.73 8.57
N LEU A 204 -5.05 -3.30 9.70
CA LEU A 204 -4.46 -4.63 9.72
C LEU A 204 -5.50 -5.68 9.32
N VAL A 205 -5.06 -6.67 8.53
CA VAL A 205 -5.86 -7.83 8.11
C VAL A 205 -5.62 -9.00 9.05
#